data_AF-A0A815U9C5-F1
#
_entry.id   AF-A0A815U9C5-F1
#
_cell.length_a   1.000
_cell.length_b   1.000
_cell.length_c   1.000
_cell.angle_alpha   90.00
_cell.angle_beta   90.00
_cell.angle_gamma   90.00
#
_symmetry.space_group_name_H-M   'P 1'
#
loop_
_entity.id
_entity.type
_entity.pdbx_description
1 polymer ?
#
loop_
_entity_poly.entity_id
_entity_poly.type
_entity_poly.pdbx_seq_one_letter_code
_entity_poly.pdbx_strand_id
1 'polypeptide(L)'
;MITEDNVNTARSIALKCGIISSNDDYLILEGKEFNQRIRSRPDGKAKTNFEKIFCVFLFLIEVEPNLRILARSSPQDKYVLVRGIMASKIKSTREVVTVAGFESS
;
A
#
# COMPACT_ATOMS: atom_id res chain seq x y z
N MET A 1 6.87 -0.68 -3.41
CA MET A 1 7.10 -2.13 -3.47
C MET A 1 5.98 -2.85 -2.73
N ILE A 2 5.43 -3.91 -3.31
CA ILE A 2 4.40 -4.76 -2.69
C ILE A 2 4.92 -6.20 -2.78
N THR A 3 5.06 -6.91 -1.65
CA THR A 3 5.62 -8.27 -1.62
C THR A 3 4.97 -9.13 -0.55
N GLU A 4 5.01 -10.45 -0.76
CA GLU A 4 4.63 -11.48 0.22
C GLU A 4 5.76 -11.76 1.23
N ASP A 5 6.97 -11.25 0.97
CA ASP A 5 8.13 -11.42 1.85
C ASP A 5 7.93 -10.83 3.24
N ASN A 6 8.74 -11.33 4.17
CA ASN A 6 8.91 -10.72 5.48
C ASN A 6 9.43 -9.27 5.37
N VAL A 7 9.01 -8.40 6.29
CA VAL A 7 9.38 -6.98 6.33
C VAL A 7 10.89 -6.72 6.27
N ASN A 8 11.71 -7.56 6.92
CA ASN A 8 13.16 -7.40 6.95
C ASN A 8 13.78 -7.74 5.58
N THR A 9 13.31 -8.80 4.95
CA THR A 9 13.71 -9.19 3.59
C THR A 9 13.32 -8.10 2.59
N ALA A 10 12.06 -7.64 2.65
CA ALA A 10 11.55 -6.58 1.80
C ALA A 10 12.38 -5.28 1.95
N ARG A 11 12.70 -4.89 3.19
CA ARG A 11 13.56 -3.72 3.47
C ARG A 11 14.95 -3.89 2.89
N SER A 12 15.59 -5.05 3.07
CA SER A 12 16.93 -5.31 2.56
C SER A 12 16.97 -5.23 1.02
N ILE A 13 15.98 -5.82 0.35
CA ILE A 13 15.84 -5.73 -1.11
C ILE A 13 15.60 -4.28 -1.54
N ALA A 14 14.68 -3.57 -0.87
CA ALA A 14 14.34 -2.20 -1.21
C ALA A 14 15.52 -1.23 -1.07
N LEU A 15 16.37 -1.40 -0.04
CA LEU A 15 17.63 -0.65 0.10
C LEU A 15 18.60 -0.96 -1.04
N LYS A 16 18.80 -2.24 -1.36
CA LYS A 16 19.69 -2.68 -2.45
C LYS A 16 19.23 -2.17 -3.83
N CYS A 17 17.92 -2.12 -4.04
CA CYS A 17 17.33 -1.64 -5.30
C CYS A 17 17.13 -0.12 -5.35
N GLY A 18 17.47 0.62 -4.29
CA GLY A 18 17.27 2.08 -4.23
C GLY A 18 15.81 2.52 -4.18
N ILE A 19 14.89 1.64 -3.77
CA ILE A 19 13.46 1.97 -3.57
C ILE A 19 13.27 2.83 -2.31
N ILE A 20 14.14 2.63 -1.32
CA ILE A 20 14.25 3.43 -0.10
C ILE A 20 15.72 3.77 0.14
N SER A 21 15.98 4.91 0.78
CA SER A 21 17.31 5.33 1.23
C SER A 21 17.32 5.48 2.75
N SER A 22 18.47 5.22 3.39
CA SER A 22 18.63 5.35 4.84
C SER A 22 18.35 6.77 5.38
N ASN A 23 18.42 7.77 4.50
CA ASN A 23 18.22 9.18 4.84
C ASN A 23 16.83 9.70 4.45
N ASP A 24 15.97 8.87 3.85
CA ASP A 24 14.63 9.28 3.44
C ASP A 24 13.62 8.93 4.53
N ASP A 25 12.61 9.79 4.69
CA ASP A 25 11.43 9.46 5.49
C ASP A 25 10.53 8.52 4.67
N TYR A 26 10.42 7.27 5.10
CA TYR A 26 9.59 6.26 4.45
C TYR A 26 8.80 5.44 5.47
N LEU A 27 7.63 4.98 5.04
CA LEU A 27 6.83 4.01 5.77
C LEU A 27 6.89 2.63 5.12
N ILE A 28 7.03 1.64 5.99
CA ILE A 28 6.90 0.22 5.67
C ILE A 28 5.74 -0.32 6.51
N LEU A 29 4.78 -0.98 5.86
CA LEU A 29 3.68 -1.66 6.53
C LEU A 29 3.69 -3.14 6.21
N GLU A 30 3.24 -3.94 7.18
CA GLU A 30 2.78 -5.30 6.89
C GLU A 30 1.30 -5.31 6.51
N GLY A 31 0.87 -6.29 5.71
CA GLY A 31 -0.53 -6.44 5.28
C GLY A 31 -1.53 -6.44 6.44
N LYS A 32 -1.18 -7.04 7.59
CA LYS A 32 -2.03 -7.02 8.78
C LYS A 32 -2.25 -5.60 9.32
N GLU A 33 -1.18 -4.82 9.42
CA GLU A 33 -1.23 -3.44 9.91
C GLU A 33 -1.96 -2.52 8.93
N PHE A 34 -1.68 -2.67 7.63
CA PHE A 34 -2.41 -2.00 6.56
C PHE A 34 -3.93 -2.25 6.67
N ASN A 35 -4.33 -3.51 6.84
CA ASN A 35 -5.74 -3.88 7.03
C ASN A 35 -6.35 -3.27 8.28
N GLN A 36 -5.61 -3.22 9.40
CA GLN A 36 -6.09 -2.59 10.62
C GLN A 36 -6.31 -1.10 10.41
N ARG A 37 -5.34 -0.39 9.82
CA ARG A 37 -5.44 1.05 9.53
C ARG A 37 -6.61 1.39 8.61
N ILE A 38 -6.92 0.52 7.64
CA ILE A 38 -8.11 0.66 6.77
C ILE A 38 -9.42 0.46 7.55
N ARG A 39 -9.45 -0.46 8.52
CA ARG A 39 -10.67 -0.82 9.27
C ARG A 39 -10.93 0.08 10.48
N SER A 40 -9.88 0.70 11.03
CA SER A 40 -9.91 1.47 12.28
C SER A 40 -10.25 2.96 12.12
N ARG A 41 -10.47 3.45 10.89
CA ARG A 41 -11.02 4.81 10.66
C ARG A 41 -12.48 4.91 11.16
N PRO A 42 -12.99 6.12 11.46
CA PRO A 42 -14.21 6.35 12.28
C PRO A 42 -15.49 5.62 11.82
N ASP A 43 -15.53 5.25 10.55
CA ASP A 43 -16.55 4.53 9.81
C ASP A 43 -16.50 3.00 10.02
N GLY A 44 -15.52 2.51 10.79
CA GLY A 44 -15.58 1.28 11.60
C GLY A 44 -16.37 0.13 10.98
N LYS A 45 -15.72 -0.55 10.02
CA LYS A 45 -16.19 -1.69 9.19
C LYS A 45 -16.60 -1.27 7.77
N ALA A 46 -15.60 -0.95 6.96
CA ALA A 46 -15.71 -1.11 5.51
C ALA A 46 -16.04 -2.59 5.18
N LYS A 47 -17.32 -2.89 4.96
CA LYS A 47 -17.83 -4.24 4.68
C LYS A 47 -17.68 -4.56 3.20
N THR A 48 -17.81 -3.54 2.35
CA THR A 48 -17.71 -3.67 0.90
C THR A 48 -16.30 -3.33 0.41
N ASN A 49 -15.94 -3.83 -0.77
CA ASN A 49 -14.69 -3.43 -1.43
C ASN A 49 -14.65 -1.93 -1.75
N PHE A 50 -15.80 -1.30 -2.00
CA PHE A 50 -15.90 0.13 -2.29
C PHE A 50 -15.54 0.98 -1.07
N GLU A 51 -16.10 0.65 0.10
CA GLU A 51 -15.75 1.32 1.36
C GLU A 51 -14.26 1.14 1.69
N LYS A 52 -13.69 -0.05 1.48
CA LYS A 52 -12.25 -0.27 1.70
C LYS A 52 -11.39 0.58 0.77
N ILE A 53 -11.78 0.71 -0.50
CA ILE A 53 -11.11 1.56 -1.48
C ILE A 53 -11.19 3.03 -1.05
N PHE A 54 -12.35 3.48 -0.56
CA PHE A 54 -12.52 4.84 -0.04
C PHE A 54 -11.71 5.11 1.23
N CYS A 55 -11.66 4.16 2.17
CA CYS A 55 -10.81 4.27 3.36
C CYS A 55 -9.33 4.27 2.99
N VAL A 56 -8.90 3.49 1.98
CA VAL A 56 -7.53 3.55 1.44
C VAL A 56 -7.26 4.89 0.78
N PHE A 57 -8.21 5.42 0.01
CA PHE A 57 -8.11 6.76 -0.57
C PHE A 57 -7.86 7.81 0.53
N LEU A 58 -8.67 7.80 1.59
CA LEU A 58 -8.45 8.71 2.72
C LEU A 58 -7.13 8.44 3.45
N PHE A 59 -6.72 7.17 3.58
CA PHE A 59 -5.44 6.78 4.15
C PHE A 59 -4.23 7.35 3.39
N LEU A 60 -4.25 7.23 2.07
CA LEU A 60 -3.18 7.75 1.20
C LEU A 60 -3.16 9.29 1.16
N ILE A 61 -4.32 9.94 1.27
CA ILE A 61 -4.44 11.41 1.25
C ILE A 61 -4.03 12.05 2.57
N GLU A 62 -4.52 11.50 3.68
CA GLU A 62 -4.47 12.18 4.98
C GLU A 62 -3.29 11.72 5.83
N VAL A 63 -2.80 10.49 5.63
CA VAL A 63 -1.88 9.87 6.58
C VAL A 63 -0.49 9.60 6.00
N GLU A 64 -0.32 9.21 4.72
CA GLU A 64 1.00 8.68 4.29
C GLU A 64 1.34 8.85 2.79
N PRO A 65 1.94 9.97 2.35
CA PRO A 65 2.61 10.07 1.05
C PRO A 65 3.92 9.25 0.98
N ASN A 66 4.37 8.70 2.11
CA ASN A 66 5.68 8.06 2.27
C ASN A 66 5.61 6.53 2.38
N LEU A 67 4.44 5.91 2.18
CA LEU A 67 4.34 4.45 2.08
C LEU A 67 5.15 3.96 0.87
N ARG A 68 6.27 3.28 1.14
CA ARG A 68 7.17 2.75 0.10
C ARG A 68 7.10 1.23 0.00
N ILE A 69 6.79 0.53 1.07
CA ILE A 69 6.77 -0.94 1.11
C ILE A 69 5.52 -1.46 1.82
N LEU A 70 4.81 -2.38 1.16
CA LEU A 70 3.79 -3.23 1.77
C LEU A 70 4.28 -4.69 1.75
N ALA A 71 4.73 -5.18 2.91
CA ALA A 71 5.25 -6.54 3.11
C ALA A 71 4.15 -7.50 3.59
N ARG A 72 4.37 -8.81 3.42
CA ARG A 72 3.35 -9.86 3.67
C ARG A 72 1.97 -9.51 3.08
N SER A 73 1.94 -8.87 1.91
CA SER A 73 0.70 -8.40 1.30
C SER A 73 -0.05 -9.57 0.69
N SER A 74 -1.36 -9.66 0.90
CA SER A 74 -2.20 -10.59 0.14
C SER A 74 -2.56 -10.04 -1.24
N PRO A 75 -3.04 -10.89 -2.18
CA PRO A 75 -3.61 -10.42 -3.45
C PRO A 75 -4.72 -9.38 -3.26
N GLN A 76 -5.54 -9.54 -2.20
CA GLN A 76 -6.59 -8.60 -1.86
C GLN A 76 -6.02 -7.24 -1.42
N ASP A 77 -4.96 -7.22 -0.62
CA ASP A 77 -4.33 -5.97 -0.17
C ASP A 77 -3.77 -5.19 -1.36
N LYS A 78 -3.12 -5.89 -2.29
CA LYS A 78 -2.62 -5.33 -3.55
C LYS A 78 -3.77 -4.72 -4.37
N TYR A 79 -4.87 -5.44 -4.53
CA TYR A 79 -6.04 -4.95 -5.26
C TYR A 79 -6.62 -3.68 -4.62
N VAL A 80 -6.86 -3.69 -3.31
CA VAL A 80 -7.43 -2.54 -2.59
C VAL A 80 -6.50 -1.33 -2.67
N LEU A 81 -5.19 -1.54 -2.49
CA LEU A 81 -4.19 -0.47 -2.58
C LEU A 81 -4.16 0.17 -3.97
N VAL A 82 -4.05 -0.63 -5.04
CA VAL A 82 -3.99 -0.14 -6.43
C VAL A 82 -5.27 0.62 -6.79
N ARG A 83 -6.44 0.08 -6.43
CA ARG A 83 -7.72 0.74 -6.69
C ARG A 83 -7.88 2.03 -5.90
N GLY A 84 -7.37 2.07 -4.66
CA GLY A 84 -7.31 3.27 -3.83
C GLY A 84 -6.46 4.36 -4.48
N ILE A 85 -5.25 4.03 -4.94
CA ILE A 85 -4.36 4.95 -5.67
C ILE A 85 -5.04 5.49 -6.93
N MET A 86 -5.62 4.61 -7.76
CA MET A 86 -6.30 5.01 -8.99
C MET A 86 -7.52 5.91 -8.76
N ALA A 87 -8.23 5.72 -7.64
CA ALA A 87 -9.33 6.60 -7.23
C ALA A 87 -8.81 7.93 -6.65
N SER A 88 -7.58 7.93 -6.13
CA SER A 88 -6.95 9.09 -5.51
C SER A 88 -6.47 10.09 -6.56
N LYS A 89 -7.30 11.13 -6.80
CA LYS A 89 -6.91 12.30 -7.60
C LYS A 89 -5.97 13.23 -6.83
N ILE A 90 -4.99 12.69 -6.10
CA ILE A 90 -4.08 13.43 -5.20
C ILE A 90 -3.23 14.43 -5.97
N LYS A 91 -2.93 14.11 -7.24
CA LYS A 91 -2.26 15.02 -8.17
C LYS A 91 -3.25 15.49 -9.22
N SER A 92 -3.07 16.71 -9.72
CA SER A 92 -3.83 17.25 -10.86
C SER A 92 -3.64 16.41 -12.14
N THR A 93 -2.57 15.60 -12.17
CA THR A 93 -2.26 14.63 -13.21
C THR A 93 -2.74 13.23 -12.84
N ARG A 94 -3.27 12.51 -13.83
CA ARG A 94 -3.75 11.14 -13.69
C ARG A 94 -2.58 10.19 -13.37
N GLU A 95 -2.65 9.47 -12.25
CA GLU A 95 -1.65 8.45 -11.93
C GLU A 95 -1.92 7.19 -12.74
N VAL A 96 -0.90 6.73 -13.48
CA VAL A 96 -0.92 5.47 -14.22
C VAL A 96 -0.16 4.45 -13.39
N VAL A 97 -0.84 3.38 -12.99
CA VAL A 97 -0.26 2.31 -12.17
C VAL A 97 -0.05 1.08 -13.04
N THR A 98 1.18 0.58 -13.10
CA THR A 98 1.50 -0.71 -13.72
C THR A 98 1.81 -1.71 -12.61
N VAL A 99 1.16 -2.88 -12.67
CA VAL A 99 1.39 -3.98 -11.73
C VAL A 99 2.18 -5.07 -12.45
N ALA A 100 3.36 -5.40 -11.93
CA ALA A 100 4.13 -6.57 -12.35
C ALA A 100 3.99 -7.66 -11.27
N GLY A 101 3.73 -8.90 -11.69
CA GLY A 101 3.62 -10.04 -10.80
C GLY A 101 3.97 -11.34 -11.54
N PHE A 102 4.58 -12.28 -10.83
CA PHE A 102 4.84 -13.63 -11.30
C PHE A 102 4.04 -14.57 -10.39
N GLU A 103 3.08 -15.31 -10.95
CA GLU A 103 2.42 -16.41 -10.22
C GLU A 103 3.38 -17.60 -10.23
N SER A 104 3.74 -18.08 -9.04
CA SER A 104 4.40 -19.39 -8.92
C SER A 104 3.30 -20.45 -9.05
N SER A 105 3.42 -21.28 -10.09
CA SER A 105 2.53 -22.40 -10.39
C SER A 105 2.54 -23.47 -9.30
#